data_AF-A0A840PQF5-F1
#
_entry.id   AF-A0A840PQF5-F1
#
_cell.length_a   1.000
_cell.length_b   1.000
_cell.length_c   1.000
_cell.angle_alpha   90.00
_cell.angle_beta   90.00
_cell.angle_gamma   90.00
#
_symmetry.space_group_name_H-M   'P 1'
#
loop_
_entity.id
_entity.type
_entity.pdbx_description
1 polymer ?
#
loop_
_entity_poly.entity_id
_entity_poly.type
_entity_poly.pdbx_seq_one_letter_code
_entity_poly.pdbx_strand_id
1 'polypeptide(L)'
;MQKKWMMYVIRLSWLISIAISFFGFVLVSQLYEVQPKGATGNLGFIGIIFLFPFIILSLITTFRYFLTVTSSAKRIEKFIGIAGGILLLGLFVYFSSVQSIEGDFSEFNNSKNLVFFNIYTFGLIHTISGILGAFYGVMKPKPIENIEESNVE
;
A
#
# COMPACT_ATOMS: atom_id res chain seq x y z
N MET A 1 7.99 23.49 16.16
CA MET A 1 8.52 23.48 14.77
C MET A 1 8.92 22.08 14.29
N GLN A 2 9.65 21.28 15.09
CA GLN A 2 10.09 19.91 14.71
C GLN A 2 8.96 18.92 14.37
N LYS A 3 7.84 18.90 15.13
CA LYS A 3 6.70 17.97 14.86
C LYS A 3 6.12 18.14 13.44
N LYS A 4 5.95 19.38 12.98
CA LYS A 4 5.41 19.70 11.64
C LYS A 4 6.36 19.27 10.52
N TRP A 5 7.66 19.47 10.73
CA TRP A 5 8.70 19.08 9.77
C TRP A 5 8.82 17.54 9.67
N MET A 6 8.78 16.84 10.81
CA MET A 6 8.79 15.38 10.84
C MET A 6 7.57 14.79 10.11
N MET A 7 6.38 15.35 10.30
CA MET A 7 5.18 14.91 9.59
C MET A 7 5.27 15.15 8.08
N TYR A 8 5.86 16.27 7.66
CA TYR A 8 6.12 16.55 6.24
C TYR A 8 7.08 15.52 5.63
N VAL A 9 8.19 15.21 6.30
CA VAL A 9 9.17 14.23 5.84
C VAL A 9 8.55 12.84 5.69
N ILE A 10 7.77 12.38 6.67
CA ILE A 10 7.11 11.06 6.61
C ILE A 10 6.08 11.03 5.49
N ARG A 11 5.29 12.11 5.30
CA ARG A 11 4.32 12.21 4.20
C ARG A 11 5.02 12.18 2.83
N LEU A 12 6.09 12.95 2.67
CA LEU A 12 6.82 13.04 1.40
C LEU A 12 7.49 11.71 1.05
N SER A 13 8.18 11.10 2.00
CA SER A 13 8.83 9.79 1.79
C SER A 13 7.80 8.69 1.49
N TRP A 14 6.63 8.72 2.14
CA TRP A 14 5.51 7.84 1.81
C TRP A 14 5.02 8.05 0.36
N LEU A 15 4.72 9.29 -0.05
CA LEU A 15 4.26 9.58 -1.41
C LEU A 15 5.27 9.18 -2.48
N ILE A 16 6.57 9.47 -2.26
CA ILE A 16 7.64 9.08 -3.19
C ILE A 16 7.73 7.57 -3.29
N SER A 17 7.68 6.84 -2.17
CA SER A 17 7.75 5.38 -2.17
C SER A 17 6.54 4.73 -2.86
N ILE A 18 5.33 5.27 -2.66
CA ILE A 18 4.13 4.84 -3.39
C ILE A 18 4.29 5.11 -4.89
N ALA A 19 4.76 6.29 -5.29
CA ALA A 19 4.91 6.61 -6.71
C ALA A 19 5.91 5.67 -7.39
N ILE A 20 7.10 5.49 -6.82
CA ILE A 20 8.14 4.61 -7.37
C ILE A 20 7.64 3.17 -7.46
N SER A 21 7.04 2.65 -6.39
CA SER A 21 6.52 1.28 -6.40
C SER A 21 5.35 1.11 -7.36
N PHE A 22 4.46 2.10 -7.48
CA PHE A 22 3.34 2.07 -8.43
C PHE A 22 3.82 2.05 -9.88
N PHE A 23 4.71 2.96 -10.27
CA PHE A 23 5.26 2.97 -11.63
C PHE A 23 6.02 1.68 -11.93
N GLY A 24 6.83 1.20 -10.98
CA GLY A 24 7.50 -0.08 -11.13
C GLY A 24 6.51 -1.24 -11.29
N PHE A 25 5.40 -1.23 -10.54
CA PHE A 25 4.35 -2.25 -10.62
C PHE A 25 3.66 -2.26 -11.99
N VAL A 26 3.34 -1.10 -12.55
CA VAL A 26 2.80 -0.97 -13.91
C VAL A 26 3.82 -1.45 -14.95
N LEU A 27 5.09 -1.05 -14.83
CA LEU A 27 6.15 -1.50 -15.75
C LEU A 27 6.31 -3.01 -15.75
N VAL A 28 6.32 -3.63 -14.57
CA VAL A 28 6.38 -5.09 -14.43
C VAL A 28 5.19 -5.76 -15.09
N SER A 29 3.98 -5.22 -14.91
CA SER A 29 2.77 -5.72 -15.58
C SER A 29 2.93 -5.72 -17.10
N GLN A 30 3.48 -4.65 -17.68
CA GLN A 30 3.75 -4.57 -19.13
C GLN A 30 4.87 -5.52 -19.58
N LEU A 31 5.90 -5.74 -18.76
CA LEU A 31 6.94 -6.73 -19.06
C LEU A 31 6.38 -8.16 -19.09
N TYR A 32 5.29 -8.42 -18.35
CA TYR A 32 4.58 -9.69 -18.40
C TYR A 32 3.86 -9.95 -19.72
N GLU A 33 3.57 -8.92 -20.51
CA GLU A 33 2.91 -9.06 -21.81
C GLU A 33 3.91 -9.33 -22.96
N VAL A 34 5.20 -9.11 -22.73
CA VAL A 34 6.24 -9.27 -23.77
C VAL A 34 6.79 -10.70 -23.77
N GLN A 35 6.51 -11.46 -24.83
CA GLN A 35 7.14 -12.76 -25.08
C GLN A 35 8.39 -12.61 -25.97
N PRO A 36 9.61 -12.85 -25.45
CA PRO A 36 10.82 -12.80 -26.27
C PRO A 36 10.84 -13.94 -27.30
N LYS A 37 11.09 -13.59 -28.58
CA LYS A 37 11.26 -14.59 -29.65
C LYS A 37 12.47 -15.47 -29.36
N GLY A 38 12.26 -16.76 -29.20
CA GLY A 38 13.34 -17.75 -29.04
C GLY A 38 13.83 -18.00 -27.61
N ALA A 39 13.14 -17.49 -26.58
CA ALA A 39 13.46 -17.78 -25.18
C ALA A 39 12.24 -18.34 -24.43
N THR A 40 12.46 -19.33 -23.57
CA THR A 40 11.47 -19.84 -22.62
C THR A 40 11.53 -19.00 -21.35
N GLY A 41 10.60 -18.06 -21.18
CA GLY A 41 10.52 -17.24 -19.97
C GLY A 41 9.89 -15.87 -20.20
N ASN A 42 9.47 -15.23 -19.11
CA ASN A 42 8.82 -13.92 -19.14
C ASN A 42 9.71 -12.86 -18.48
N LEU A 43 9.92 -11.72 -19.15
CA LEU A 43 10.73 -10.61 -18.66
C LEU A 43 10.16 -9.96 -17.38
N GLY A 44 8.86 -10.12 -17.13
CA GLY A 44 8.20 -9.66 -15.91
C GLY A 44 8.82 -10.20 -14.63
N PHE A 45 9.33 -11.44 -14.62
CA PHE A 45 9.98 -12.01 -13.43
C PHE A 45 11.24 -11.24 -13.03
N ILE A 46 12.05 -10.85 -14.02
CA ILE A 46 13.23 -10.00 -13.79
C ILE A 46 12.78 -8.65 -13.22
N GLY A 47 11.72 -8.08 -13.79
CA GLY A 47 11.11 -6.85 -13.29
C GLY A 47 10.69 -6.94 -11.81
N ILE A 48 10.07 -8.05 -11.39
CA ILE A 48 9.70 -8.27 -9.98
C ILE A 48 10.92 -8.24 -9.07
N ILE A 49 12.01 -8.91 -9.44
CA ILE A 49 13.21 -8.99 -8.60
C ILE A 49 13.72 -7.58 -8.26
N PHE A 50 13.72 -6.67 -9.24
CA PHE A 50 14.10 -5.28 -9.04
C PHE A 50 13.04 -4.45 -8.31
N LEU A 51 11.76 -4.73 -8.53
CA LEU A 51 10.65 -4.01 -7.93
C LEU A 51 10.43 -4.38 -6.44
N PHE A 52 10.70 -5.62 -6.06
CA PHE A 52 10.33 -6.18 -4.76
C PHE A 52 10.86 -5.37 -3.56
N PRO A 53 12.12 -4.91 -3.53
CA PRO A 53 12.61 -4.03 -2.45
C PRO A 53 11.82 -2.72 -2.33
N PHE A 54 11.38 -2.14 -3.45
CA PHE A 54 10.60 -0.91 -3.46
C PHE A 54 9.16 -1.13 -2.99
N ILE A 55 8.55 -2.28 -3.31
CA ILE A 55 7.24 -2.65 -2.76
C ILE A 55 7.35 -2.77 -1.24
N ILE A 56 8.33 -3.52 -0.73
CA ILE A 56 8.52 -3.67 0.73
C ILE A 56 8.70 -2.31 1.39
N LEU A 57 9.57 -1.46 0.82
CA LEU A 57 9.80 -0.11 1.34
C LEU A 57 8.50 0.70 1.34
N SER A 58 7.73 0.68 0.25
CA SER A 58 6.44 1.37 0.13
C SER A 58 5.40 0.86 1.14
N LEU A 59 5.37 -0.44 1.42
CA LEU A 59 4.50 -1.02 2.44
C LEU A 59 4.92 -0.55 3.84
N ILE A 60 6.22 -0.54 4.15
CA ILE A 60 6.73 -0.08 5.45
C ILE A 60 6.46 1.41 5.65
N THR A 61 6.70 2.25 4.64
CA THR A 61 6.43 3.69 4.74
C THR A 61 4.92 3.96 4.85
N THR A 62 4.08 3.18 4.16
CA THR A 62 2.61 3.24 4.29
C THR A 62 2.17 2.92 5.70
N PHE A 63 2.64 1.80 6.26
CA PHE A 63 2.40 1.44 7.66
C PHE A 63 2.80 2.57 8.60
N ARG A 64 4.03 3.09 8.47
CA ARG A 64 4.57 4.15 9.34
C ARG A 64 3.80 5.46 9.22
N TYR A 65 3.38 5.84 8.02
CA TYR A 65 2.61 7.05 7.78
C TYR A 65 1.25 6.97 8.48
N PHE A 66 0.47 5.91 8.24
CA PHE A 66 -0.84 5.74 8.87
C PHE A 66 -0.75 5.54 10.39
N LEU A 67 0.27 4.82 10.87
CA LEU A 67 0.59 4.77 12.30
C LEU A 67 0.76 6.18 12.89
N THR A 68 1.57 7.01 12.26
CA THR A 68 1.88 8.36 12.76
C THR A 68 0.63 9.24 12.76
N VAL A 69 -0.11 9.26 11.64
CA VAL A 69 -1.33 10.06 11.49
C VAL A 69 -2.40 9.64 12.49
N THR A 70 -2.67 8.34 12.61
CA THR A 70 -3.70 7.81 13.53
C THR A 70 -3.31 7.98 15.00
N SER A 71 -2.01 7.94 15.33
CA SER A 71 -1.54 8.20 16.70
C SER A 71 -1.84 9.63 17.15
N SER A 72 -1.72 10.61 16.24
CA SER A 72 -1.98 12.03 16.52
C SER A 72 -3.43 12.49 16.32
N ALA A 73 -4.25 11.70 15.63
CA ALA A 73 -5.62 12.06 15.25
C ALA A 73 -6.60 12.07 16.44
N LYS A 74 -7.69 12.85 16.30
CA LYS A 74 -8.82 12.82 17.23
C LYS A 74 -9.60 11.52 17.11
N ARG A 75 -10.33 11.13 18.16
CA ARG A 75 -11.09 9.87 18.18
C ARG A 75 -11.99 9.67 16.95
N ILE A 76 -12.73 10.70 16.55
CA ILE A 76 -13.62 10.65 15.38
C ILE A 76 -12.86 10.45 14.06
N GLU A 77 -11.72 11.13 13.90
CA GLU A 77 -10.85 11.03 12.72
C GLU A 77 -10.25 9.63 12.61
N LYS A 78 -9.88 9.01 13.74
CA LYS A 78 -9.40 7.61 13.78
C LYS A 78 -10.48 6.65 13.25
N PHE A 79 -11.71 6.79 13.73
CA PHE A 79 -12.83 5.94 13.29
C PHE A 79 -13.16 6.13 11.81
N ILE A 80 -13.24 7.38 11.35
CA ILE A 80 -13.49 7.69 9.93
C ILE A 80 -12.38 7.12 9.05
N GLY A 81 -11.11 7.28 9.45
CA GLY A 81 -9.97 6.75 8.70
C GLY A 81 -9.98 5.22 8.60
N ILE A 82 -10.25 4.52 9.71
CA ILE A 82 -10.33 3.04 9.71
C ILE A 82 -11.54 2.56 8.91
N ALA A 83 -12.71 3.17 9.08
CA ALA A 83 -13.90 2.81 8.31
C ALA A 83 -13.69 3.02 6.81
N GLY A 84 -13.09 4.15 6.41
CA GLY A 84 -12.72 4.42 5.03
C GLY A 84 -11.71 3.40 4.48
N GLY A 85 -10.73 3.00 5.30
CA GLY A 85 -9.79 1.93 4.95
C GLY A 85 -10.49 0.59 4.71
N ILE A 86 -11.41 0.19 5.58
CA ILE A 86 -12.20 -1.05 5.43
C ILE A 86 -13.07 -1.01 4.17
N LEU A 87 -13.69 0.14 3.86
CA LEU A 87 -14.45 0.31 2.63
C LEU A 87 -13.56 0.17 1.38
N LEU A 88 -12.38 0.79 1.38
CA LEU A 88 -11.39 0.62 0.31
C LEU A 88 -10.91 -0.82 0.19
N LEU A 89 -10.72 -1.51 1.31
CA LEU A 89 -10.35 -2.93 1.31
C LEU A 89 -11.42 -3.76 0.60
N GLY A 90 -12.70 -3.58 0.94
CA GLY A 90 -13.81 -4.23 0.26
C GLY A 90 -13.87 -3.91 -1.22
N LEU A 91 -13.64 -2.66 -1.60
CA LEU A 91 -13.59 -2.20 -3.00
C LEU A 91 -12.49 -2.93 -3.78
N PHE A 92 -11.26 -3.00 -3.24
CA PHE A 92 -10.15 -3.67 -3.90
C PHE A 92 -10.33 -5.19 -3.98
N VAL A 93 -10.87 -5.83 -2.94
CA VAL A 93 -11.21 -7.25 -2.97
C VAL A 93 -12.25 -7.54 -4.06
N TYR A 94 -13.30 -6.73 -4.14
CA TYR A 94 -14.35 -6.87 -5.15
C TYR A 94 -13.78 -6.77 -6.56
N PHE A 95 -13.07 -5.70 -6.89
CA PHE A 95 -12.54 -5.50 -8.25
C PHE A 95 -11.43 -6.48 -8.63
N SER A 96 -10.60 -6.89 -7.67
CA SER A 96 -9.63 -7.97 -7.89
C SER A 96 -10.33 -9.29 -8.23
N SER A 97 -11.45 -9.58 -7.57
CA SER A 97 -12.25 -10.77 -7.84
C SER A 97 -12.95 -10.69 -9.21
N VAL A 98 -13.55 -9.55 -9.57
CA VAL A 98 -14.20 -9.36 -10.88
C VAL A 98 -13.21 -9.55 -12.03
N GLN A 99 -12.02 -8.94 -11.96
CA GLN A 99 -10.98 -9.15 -12.98
C GLN A 99 -10.52 -10.61 -13.08
N SER A 100 -10.50 -11.34 -11.97
CA SER A 100 -10.13 -12.76 -11.99
C SER A 100 -11.19 -13.66 -12.61
N ILE A 101 -12.46 -13.23 -12.66
CA ILE A 101 -13.61 -13.99 -13.18
C ILE A 101 -13.82 -13.72 -14.69
N GLU A 102 -13.51 -12.52 -15.18
CA GLU A 102 -13.62 -12.20 -16.62
C GLU A 102 -12.53 -12.87 -17.48
N GLY A 103 -11.45 -13.37 -16.87
CA GLY A 103 -10.46 -14.19 -17.56
C GLY A 103 -10.97 -15.63 -17.75
N ASP A 104 -10.89 -16.16 -18.97
CA ASP A 104 -11.23 -17.56 -19.23
C ASP A 104 -10.39 -18.48 -18.32
N PHE A 105 -11.08 -19.33 -17.54
CA PHE A 105 -10.45 -20.29 -16.62
C PHE A 105 -9.50 -21.25 -17.38
N SER A 106 -9.70 -21.43 -18.69
CA SER A 106 -8.82 -22.22 -19.57
C SER A 106 -7.47 -21.53 -19.85
N GLU A 107 -7.43 -20.19 -19.85
CA GLU A 107 -6.22 -19.38 -20.03
C GLU A 107 -5.48 -19.10 -18.73
N PHE A 108 -6.03 -19.56 -17.59
CA PHE A 108 -5.48 -19.36 -16.25
C PHE A 108 -4.03 -19.79 -16.09
N ASN A 109 -3.46 -20.59 -16.99
CA ASN A 109 -2.04 -20.97 -16.94
C ASN A 109 -1.10 -19.91 -17.56
N ASN A 110 -1.57 -19.09 -18.49
CA ASN A 110 -0.81 -17.99 -19.11
C ASN A 110 -1.12 -16.62 -18.46
N SER A 111 -2.30 -16.45 -17.87
CA SER A 111 -2.79 -15.20 -17.27
C SER A 111 -2.50 -15.04 -15.77
N LYS A 112 -1.87 -16.03 -15.09
CA LYS A 112 -1.55 -15.98 -13.65
C LYS A 112 -0.87 -14.67 -13.23
N ASN A 113 0.00 -14.13 -14.08
CA ASN A 113 0.78 -12.95 -13.74
C ASN A 113 -0.04 -11.65 -13.76
N LEU A 114 -1.07 -11.54 -14.60
CA LEU A 114 -1.92 -10.34 -14.69
C LEU A 114 -2.83 -10.20 -13.46
N VAL A 115 -3.25 -11.32 -12.87
CA VAL A 115 -4.04 -11.33 -11.62
C VAL A 115 -3.21 -10.83 -10.43
N PHE A 116 -1.91 -11.14 -10.40
CA PHE A 116 -1.01 -10.67 -9.34
C PHE A 116 -0.50 -9.24 -9.56
N PHE A 117 -0.36 -8.79 -10.82
CA PHE A 117 0.18 -7.47 -11.17
C PHE A 117 -0.88 -6.54 -11.79
N ASN A 118 -1.95 -6.26 -11.05
CA ASN A 118 -2.94 -5.23 -11.38
C ASN A 118 -3.05 -4.12 -10.31
N ILE A 119 -3.67 -2.99 -10.69
CA ILE A 119 -3.85 -1.82 -9.83
C ILE A 119 -4.64 -2.12 -8.55
N TYR A 120 -5.58 -3.08 -8.60
CA TYR A 120 -6.37 -3.47 -7.44
C TYR A 120 -5.53 -4.26 -6.43
N THR A 121 -4.66 -5.16 -6.88
CA THR A 121 -3.70 -5.87 -6.02
C THR A 121 -2.72 -4.89 -5.39
N PHE A 122 -2.21 -3.91 -6.15
CA PHE A 122 -1.38 -2.84 -5.60
C PHE A 122 -2.13 -2.03 -4.53
N GLY A 123 -3.35 -1.59 -4.81
CA GLY A 123 -4.19 -0.86 -3.85
C GLY A 123 -4.53 -1.69 -2.62
N LEU A 124 -4.80 -2.99 -2.79
CA LEU A 124 -5.15 -3.93 -1.74
C LEU A 124 -4.01 -4.05 -0.70
N ILE A 125 -2.79 -4.35 -1.14
CA ILE A 125 -1.67 -4.55 -0.22
C ILE A 125 -1.32 -3.27 0.54
N HIS A 126 -1.43 -2.10 -0.09
CA HIS A 126 -1.19 -0.81 0.56
C HIS A 126 -2.32 -0.45 1.53
N THR A 127 -3.56 -0.79 1.20
CA THR A 127 -4.72 -0.60 2.09
C THR A 127 -4.59 -1.47 3.33
N ILE A 128 -4.22 -2.74 3.17
CA ILE A 128 -3.94 -3.64 4.31
C ILE A 128 -2.84 -3.05 5.19
N SER A 129 -1.72 -2.63 4.61
CA SER A 129 -0.62 -2.02 5.36
C SER A 129 -1.05 -0.75 6.11
N GLY A 130 -1.82 0.12 5.45
CA GLY A 130 -2.34 1.35 6.05
C GLY A 130 -3.31 1.07 7.21
N ILE A 131 -4.21 0.10 7.05
CA ILE A 131 -5.14 -0.34 8.11
C ILE A 131 -4.37 -0.89 9.31
N LEU A 132 -3.38 -1.76 9.09
CA LEU A 132 -2.54 -2.29 10.16
C LEU A 132 -1.80 -1.18 10.91
N GLY A 133 -1.25 -0.20 10.17
CA GLY A 133 -0.61 0.98 10.75
C GLY A 133 -1.59 1.80 11.59
N ALA A 134 -2.79 2.04 11.06
CA ALA A 134 -3.84 2.76 11.76
C ALA A 134 -4.25 2.03 13.06
N PHE A 135 -4.55 0.73 13.01
CA PHE A 135 -4.89 -0.06 14.19
C PHE A 135 -3.79 0.00 15.26
N TYR A 136 -2.53 -0.18 14.85
CA TYR A 136 -1.40 -0.07 15.77
C TYR A 136 -1.30 1.33 16.40
N GLY A 137 -1.59 2.38 15.64
CA GLY A 137 -1.63 3.77 16.13
C GLY A 137 -2.83 4.10 17.03
N VAL A 138 -3.91 3.31 16.98
CA VAL A 138 -4.99 3.39 17.98
C VAL A 138 -4.53 2.75 19.30
N MET A 139 -3.86 1.60 19.22
CA MET A 139 -3.45 0.82 20.39
C MET A 139 -2.29 1.45 21.16
N LYS A 140 -1.45 2.26 20.49
CA LYS A 140 -0.28 2.86 21.15
C LYS A 140 -0.69 4.07 22.00
N PRO A 141 -0.45 4.07 23.32
CA PRO A 141 -0.74 5.22 24.17
C PRO A 141 0.11 6.44 23.73
N LYS A 142 -0.45 7.65 23.86
CA LYS A 142 0.32 8.89 23.65
C LYS A 142 1.49 8.91 24.64
N PRO A 143 2.71 9.29 24.20
CA PRO A 143 3.82 9.50 25.14
C PRO A 143 3.38 10.49 26.22
N ILE A 144 3.64 10.13 27.48
CA ILE A 144 3.23 10.82 28.73
C ILE A 144 3.63 12.32 28.71
N GLU A 145 4.65 12.68 27.94
CA GLU A 145 5.13 14.04 27.71
C GLU A 145 4.07 15.02 27.15
N ASN A 146 3.00 14.54 26.51
CA ASN A 146 1.91 15.42 26.03
C ASN A 146 0.73 15.56 27.02
N ILE A 147 0.83 15.00 28.24
CA ILE A 147 -0.21 15.10 29.28
C ILE A 147 0.05 16.33 30.16
N GLU A 148 1.31 16.75 30.34
CA GLU A 148 1.64 17.93 31.15
C GLU A 148 1.26 19.24 30.44
N GLU A 149 1.44 19.36 29.13
CA GLU A 149 1.03 20.58 28.39
C GLU A 149 -0.49 20.77 28.29
N SER A 150 -1.30 19.70 28.31
CA SER A 150 -2.76 19.81 28.20
C SER A 150 -3.47 20.13 29.52
N ASN A 151 -2.76 20.07 30.65
CA ASN A 151 -3.29 20.41 31.97
C ASN A 151 -2.93 21.84 32.41
N VAL A 152 -2.28 22.61 31.51
CA VAL A 152 -1.82 23.98 31.77
C VAL A 152 -2.57 25.02 30.90
N GLU A 153 -3.52 24.58 30.07
CA GLU A 153 -4.47 25.47 29.36
C GLU A 153 -5.87 25.45 29.98
#